data_AF-Q7P2D5-F1
#
_entry.id   AF-Q7P2D5-F1
#
_cell.length_a   1.000
_cell.length_b   1.000
_cell.length_c   1.000
_cell.angle_alpha   90.00
_cell.angle_beta   90.00
_cell.angle_gamma   90.00
#
_symmetry.space_group_name_H-M   'P 1'
#
loop_
_entity.id
_entity.type
_entity.pdbx_description
1 polymer ?
#
loop_
_entity_poly.entity_id
_entity_poly.type
_entity_poly.pdbx_seq_one_letter_code
_entity_poly.pdbx_strand_id
1 'polypeptide(L)' 'MENVLSKNGITTTFVETDNLKNIENAITKKTKMIYIETPTNPMMKVSDIQEISKIAKKNNCILVVDNTFLTSYF' A
#
# COMPACT_ATOMS: atom_id res chain seq x y z
N MET A 1 3.60 -8.23 -10.55
CA MET A 1 2.57 -7.17 -10.73
C MET A 1 3.04 -6.12 -11.75
N GLU A 2 4.24 -5.54 -11.57
CA GLU A 2 4.79 -4.49 -12.43
C GLU A 2 4.81 -4.83 -13.94
N ASN A 3 5.31 -6.01 -14.34
CA ASN A 3 5.40 -6.41 -15.76
C ASN A 3 4.05 -6.50 -16.50
N VAL A 4 2.95 -6.67 -15.77
CA VAL A 4 1.60 -6.72 -16.34
C VAL A 4 0.97 -5.34 -16.28
N LEU A 5 1.06 -4.66 -15.14
CA LEU A 5 0.47 -3.33 -14.95
C LEU A 5 1.11 -2.26 -15.84
N SER A 6 2.44 -2.31 -16.01
CA SER A 6 3.17 -1.35 -16.86
C SER A 6 2.70 -1.42 -18.32
N LYS A 7 2.43 -2.62 -18.84
CA LYS A 7 1.86 -2.83 -20.18
C LYS A 7 0.45 -2.28 -20.35
N ASN A 8 -0.28 -2.11 -19.24
CA ASN A 8 -1.61 -1.51 -19.21
C ASN A 8 -1.58 -0.01 -18.84
N GLY A 9 -0.40 0.63 -18.89
CA GLY A 9 -0.25 2.06 -18.61
C GLY A 9 -0.33 2.44 -17.13
N ILE A 10 -0.23 1.45 -16.23
CA ILE A 10 -0.29 1.66 -14.78
C ILE A 10 1.15 1.64 -14.23
N THR A 11 1.58 2.76 -13.67
CA THR A 11 2.87 2.88 -12.97
C THR A 11 2.73 2.44 -11.52
N THR A 12 3.66 1.61 -11.05
CA THR A 12 3.75 1.17 -9.65
C THR A 12 5.02 1.70 -9.01
N THR A 13 4.95 2.03 -7.72
CA THR A 13 6.11 2.41 -6.90
C THR A 13 6.11 1.55 -5.65
N PHE A 14 7.20 0.82 -5.42
CA PHE A 14 7.37 -0.01 -4.24
C PHE A 14 8.03 0.81 -3.13
N VAL A 15 7.48 0.73 -1.93
CA VAL A 15 7.96 1.44 -0.74
C VAL A 15 7.91 0.52 0.47
N GLU A 16 8.87 0.69 1.38
CA GLU A 16 8.81 0.04 2.70
C GLU A 16 7.71 0.70 3.53
N THR A 17 6.74 -0.09 3.98
CA THR A 17 5.52 0.37 4.65
C THR A 17 5.65 0.48 6.18
N ASP A 18 6.78 0.06 6.74
CA ASP A 18 7.13 0.22 8.16
C ASP A 18 7.46 1.68 8.54
N ASN A 19 7.67 2.55 7.54
CA ASN A 19 7.88 3.99 7.72
C ASN A 19 6.89 4.79 6.88
N LEU A 20 5.92 5.42 7.54
CA LEU A 20 4.86 6.23 6.92
C LEU A 20 5.39 7.33 6.00
N LYS A 21 6.58 7.90 6.29
CA LYS A 21 7.17 8.95 5.43
C LYS A 21 7.50 8.44 4.03
N ASN A 22 7.85 7.17 3.89
CA ASN A 22 8.12 6.58 2.57
C ASN A 22 6.85 6.57 1.71
N ILE A 23 5.70 6.27 2.34
CA ILE A 23 4.40 6.29 1.69
C ILE A 23 4.02 7.72 1.30
N GLU A 24 4.15 8.68 2.22
CA GLU A 24 3.85 10.10 1.94
C GLU A 24 4.70 10.66 0.80
N ASN A 25 6.00 10.36 0.78
CA ASN A 25 6.93 10.86 -0.24
C ASN A 25 6.71 10.23 -1.62
N ALA A 26 6.18 9.01 -1.69
CA ALA A 26 5.91 8.33 -2.95
C ALA A 26 4.56 8.72 -3.58
N ILE A 27 3.68 9.38 -2.83
CA ILE A 27 2.39 9.83 -3.36
C ILE A 27 2.59 11.00 -4.33
N THR A 28 1.95 10.89 -5.49
CA THR A 28 1.90 11.93 -6.51
C THR A 28 0.45 12.26 -6.85
N LYS A 29 0.21 13.33 -7.62
CA LYS A 29 -1.12 13.66 -8.14
C LYS A 29 -1.76 12.55 -8.99
N LYS A 30 -0.93 11.64 -9.53
CA LYS A 30 -1.38 10.50 -10.34
C LYS A 30 -1.66 9.25 -9.51
N THR A 31 -1.23 9.22 -8.24
CA THR A 31 -1.49 8.08 -7.36
C THR A 31 -2.99 7.94 -7.12
N LYS A 32 -3.53 6.72 -7.31
CA LYS A 32 -4.96 6.40 -7.13
C LYS A 32 -5.20 5.28 -6.13
N MET A 33 -4.18 4.48 -5.84
CA MET A 33 -4.28 3.31 -4.98
C MET A 33 -3.02 3.16 -4.14
N ILE A 34 -3.20 2.78 -2.88
CA ILE A 34 -2.17 2.27 -1.97
C ILE A 34 -2.52 0.81 -1.72
N TYR A 35 -1.60 -0.09 -2.03
CA TYR A 35 -1.73 -1.53 -1.77
C TYR A 35 -0.73 -1.93 -0.70
N ILE A 36 -1.20 -2.55 0.38
CA ILE A 36 -0.35 -3.05 1.46
C ILE A 36 -0.69 -4.50 1.78
N GLU A 37 0.31 -5.23 2.25
CA GLU A 37 0.18 -6.57 2.83
C GLU A 37 0.66 -6.47 4.28
N THR A 38 -0.13 -6.95 5.24
CA THR A 38 0.25 -6.91 6.65
C THR A 38 -0.33 -8.09 7.42
N PRO A 39 0.50 -8.93 8.07
CA PRO A 39 1.97 -8.97 8.00
C PRO A 39 2.53 -9.28 6.60
N THR A 40 3.68 -8.71 6.22
CA THR A 40 4.29 -8.97 4.90
C THR A 40 4.95 -10.35 4.80
N ASN A 41 4.81 -11.04 3.67
CA ASN A 41 5.60 -12.24 3.39
C ASN A 41 6.99 -11.90 2.80
N PRO A 42 8.11 -12.50 3.25
CA PRO A 42 8.32 -13.40 4.40
C PRO A 42 8.76 -12.68 5.67
N MET A 43 8.97 -11.36 5.61
CA MET A 43 9.63 -10.57 6.66
C MET A 43 8.70 -10.21 7.84
N MET A 44 7.41 -10.54 7.75
CA MET A 44 6.36 -10.33 8.75
C MET A 44 6.28 -8.89 9.26
N LYS A 45 6.54 -7.90 8.39
CA LYS A 45 6.45 -6.49 8.77
C LYS A 45 4.99 -6.09 8.94
N VAL A 46 4.69 -5.38 10.01
CA VAL A 46 3.36 -4.86 10.31
C VAL A 46 3.28 -3.41 9.85
N SER A 47 2.23 -3.09 9.10
CA SER A 47 1.93 -1.74 8.64
C SER A 47 0.80 -1.13 9.47
N ASP A 48 0.92 0.13 9.87
CA ASP A 48 -0.16 0.82 10.57
C ASP A 48 -1.30 1.17 9.60
N ILE A 49 -2.30 0.29 9.52
CA ILE A 49 -3.45 0.43 8.62
C ILE A 49 -4.21 1.74 8.91
N GLN A 50 -4.31 2.17 10.18
CA GLN A 50 -5.08 3.34 10.56
C GLN A 50 -4.41 4.62 10.04
N GLU A 51 -3.09 4.75 10.26
CA GLU A 51 -2.34 5.91 9.75
C GLU A 51 -2.26 5.91 8.22
N ILE A 52 -2.07 4.75 7.58
CA ILE A 52 -2.07 4.65 6.12
C ILE A 52 -3.46 4.99 5.55
N SER A 53 -4.54 4.64 6.23
CA SER A 53 -5.91 5.03 5.84
C SER A 53 -6.10 6.54 5.86
N LYS A 54 -5.54 7.24 6.86
CA LYS A 54 -5.58 8.72 6.90
C LYS A 54 -4.82 9.32 5.73
N ILE A 55 -3.63 8.81 5.41
CA ILE A 55 -2.83 9.25 4.26
C ILE A 55 -3.57 9.02 2.95
N ALA A 56 -4.17 7.83 2.78
CA ALA A 56 -4.94 7.48 1.59
C ALA A 56 -6.13 8.44 1.38
N LYS A 57 -6.93 8.67 2.43
CA LYS A 57 -8.08 9.59 2.40
C LYS A 57 -7.66 11.02 2.11
N LYS A 58 -6.59 11.52 2.75
CA LYS A 58 -6.04 12.86 2.50
C LYS A 58 -5.64 13.08 1.04
N ASN A 59 -5.20 12.03 0.36
CA ASN A 59 -4.75 12.07 -1.04
C ASN A 59 -5.78 11.50 -2.03
N ASN A 60 -7.02 11.27 -1.60
CA ASN A 60 -8.10 10.70 -2.41
C ASN A 60 -7.69 9.39 -3.13
N CYS A 61 -6.98 8.52 -2.42
CA CYS A 61 -6.53 7.21 -2.88
C CYS A 61 -7.37 6.09 -2.26
N ILE A 62 -7.56 5.01 -3.01
CA ILE A 62 -8.11 3.76 -2.48
C ILE A 62 -7.03 3.05 -1.67
N LEU A 63 -7.34 2.62 -0.45
CA LEU A 63 -6.48 1.74 0.33
C LEU A 63 -6.96 0.30 0.17
N VAL A 64 -6.08 -0.59 -0.30
CA VAL A 64 -6.28 -2.03 -0.37
C VAL A 64 -5.34 -2.69 0.64
N VAL A 65 -5.89 -3.54 1.50
CA VAL A 65 -5.15 -4.30 2.50
C VAL A 65 -5.30 -5.78 2.19
N ASP A 66 -4.19 -6.43 1.87
CA ASP A 66 -4.11 -7.88 1.80
C ASP A 66 -3.97 -8.43 3.22
N ASN A 67 -5.06 -9.06 3.69
CA ASN A 67 -5.16 -9.64 5.03
C ASN A 67 -5.07 -11.17 5.03
N THR A 68 -4.44 -11.77 4.01
CA THR A 68 -4.41 -13.23 3.84
C THR A 68 -3.87 -13.97 5.07
N PHE A 69 -2.90 -13.39 5.80
CA PHE A 69 -2.34 -14.00 7.02
C PHE A 69 -3.28 -13.95 8.22
N LEU A 70 -4.03 -12.86 8.42
CA LEU A 70 -4.85 -12.65 9.60
C LEU A 70 -6.31 -13.09 9.38
N THR A 71 -6.74 -13.34 8.14
CA THR A 71 -8.14 -13.62 7.79
C THR A 71 -9.08 -12.49 8.27
N SER A 72 -10.40 -12.64 8.20
CA SER A 72 -11.33 -11.66 8.80
C SER A 72 -11.59 -11.88 10.28
N TYR A 73 -10.93 -12.88 10.89
CA TYR A 73 -11.16 -13.27 12.27
C TYR A 73 -10.30 -12.50 13.27
N PHE A 74 -9.07 -12.15 12.86
CA PHE A 74 -8.11 -11.38 13.65
C PHE A 74 -8.11 -9.91 13.19
#